data_AF-A0A3C0PCT6-F1
#
_entry.id   AF-A0A3C0PCT6-F1
#
_cell.length_a   1.000
_cell.length_b   1.000
_cell.length_c   1.000
_cell.angle_alpha   90.00
_cell.angle_beta   90.00
_cell.angle_gamma   90.00
#
_symmetry.space_group_name_H-M   'P 1'
#
loop_
_entity.id
_entity.type
_entity.pdbx_description
1 polymer ?
#
loop_
_entity_poly.entity_id
_entity_poly.type
_entity_poly.pdbx_seq_one_letter_code
_entity_poly.pdbx_strand_id
1 'polypeptide(L)'
;MKFRSCILVLMATSACLSVCAMTAADKDEYDKLGLSQVEWEMIKKADMSKAKLHNLLKCGISITEYFKSPWKEFGISENEWVYRRCQGQSSIDIKTRENNQSVSAASHDEWAPIRSFFLPGVSQIARKQALKGWTMTGLALLSIGAFAGYSASAKAFQPVPLFFLVSDMLWSAIDIGIQVQREQNPDAARFSNNVFGTKCFLTATINF
;
A
#
# COMPACT_ATOMS: atom_id res chain seq x y z
N MET A 1 34.46 35.64 -45.69
CA MET A 1 33.20 34.87 -45.50
C MET A 1 33.26 33.41 -46.03
N LYS A 2 34.40 32.70 -45.98
CA LYS A 2 34.51 31.29 -46.46
C LYS A 2 34.76 30.24 -45.35
N PHE A 3 35.00 30.67 -44.12
CA PHE A 3 35.42 29.76 -43.04
C PHE A 3 34.25 29.15 -42.23
N ARG A 4 33.08 29.81 -42.23
CA ARG A 4 31.90 29.34 -41.48
C ARG A 4 31.17 28.17 -42.13
N SER A 5 31.27 28.01 -43.45
CA SER A 5 30.59 26.91 -44.16
C SER A 5 31.30 25.56 -44.04
N CYS A 6 32.62 25.52 -43.74
CA CYS A 6 33.33 24.26 -43.56
C CYS A 6 33.06 23.59 -42.21
N ILE A 7 32.79 24.37 -41.15
CA ILE A 7 32.55 23.83 -39.81
C ILE A 7 31.17 23.14 -39.71
N LEU A 8 30.17 23.62 -40.45
CA LEU A 8 28.84 23.00 -40.47
C LEU A 8 28.78 21.66 -41.21
N VAL A 9 29.62 21.46 -42.24
CA VAL A 9 29.70 20.17 -42.95
C VAL A 9 30.42 19.11 -42.10
N LEU A 10 31.39 19.52 -41.27
CA LEU A 10 32.14 18.62 -40.40
C LEU A 10 31.35 18.16 -39.16
N MET A 11 30.39 18.96 -38.68
CA MET A 11 29.48 18.53 -37.59
C MET A 11 28.32 17.65 -38.06
N ALA A 12 27.91 17.75 -39.33
CA ALA A 12 26.81 16.94 -39.86
C ALA A 12 27.21 15.49 -40.17
N THR A 13 28.50 15.21 -40.41
CA THR A 13 28.98 13.84 -40.74
C THR A 13 29.32 13.00 -39.51
N SER A 14 29.50 13.61 -38.33
CA SER A 14 29.79 12.87 -37.08
C SER A 14 28.55 12.27 -36.40
N ALA A 15 27.34 12.63 -36.83
CA ALA A 15 26.10 12.18 -36.20
C ALA A 15 25.49 10.89 -36.81
N CYS A 16 26.02 10.40 -37.94
CA CYS A 16 25.41 9.28 -38.67
C CYS A 16 26.04 7.89 -38.44
N LEU A 17 27.07 7.77 -37.59
CA LEU A 17 27.84 6.52 -37.47
C LEU A 17 27.52 5.64 -36.25
N SER A 18 26.47 5.94 -35.48
CA SER A 18 26.06 5.10 -34.34
C SER A 18 24.76 4.35 -34.59
N VAL A 19 24.50 3.94 -35.83
CA VAL A 19 23.57 2.85 -36.09
C VAL A 19 24.32 1.57 -35.72
N CYS A 20 24.04 1.05 -34.52
CA CYS A 20 24.54 -0.24 -34.06
C CYS A 20 24.07 -1.34 -35.01
N ALA A 21 24.80 -1.57 -36.09
CA ALA A 21 24.62 -2.73 -36.94
C ALA A 21 24.87 -3.97 -36.07
N MET A 22 23.83 -4.78 -35.86
CA MET A 22 23.96 -6.08 -35.21
C MET A 22 24.99 -6.90 -35.98
N THR A 23 26.03 -7.38 -35.28
CA THR A 23 27.03 -8.23 -35.90
C THR A 23 26.48 -9.65 -36.05
N ALA A 24 26.92 -10.40 -37.06
CA ALA A 24 26.48 -11.79 -37.23
C ALA A 24 26.83 -12.68 -36.02
N ALA A 25 27.87 -12.31 -35.26
CA ALA A 25 28.24 -12.97 -34.01
C ALA A 25 27.21 -12.75 -32.90
N ASP A 26 26.61 -11.55 -32.83
CA ASP A 26 25.53 -11.26 -31.88
C ASP A 26 24.29 -12.13 -32.16
N LYS A 27 24.02 -12.39 -33.45
CA LYS A 27 22.86 -13.18 -33.89
C LYS A 27 22.92 -14.62 -33.42
N ASP A 28 24.05 -15.28 -33.63
CA ASP A 28 24.25 -16.64 -33.15
C ASP A 28 24.20 -16.74 -31.62
N GLU A 29 24.65 -15.68 -30.91
CA GLU A 29 24.64 -15.65 -29.45
C GLU A 29 23.22 -15.54 -28.86
N TYR A 30 22.36 -14.66 -29.39
CA TYR A 30 20.99 -14.54 -28.87
C TYR A 30 20.06 -15.67 -29.35
N ASP A 31 20.27 -16.21 -30.56
CA ASP A 31 19.52 -17.36 -31.07
C ASP A 31 19.74 -18.60 -30.19
N LYS A 32 20.99 -18.82 -29.71
CA LYS A 32 21.32 -19.88 -28.75
C LYS A 32 20.64 -19.72 -27.39
N LEU A 33 20.37 -18.49 -26.98
CA LEU A 33 19.71 -18.16 -25.71
C LEU A 33 18.18 -18.14 -25.85
N GLY A 34 17.63 -18.33 -27.06
CA GLY A 34 16.19 -18.27 -27.33
C GLY A 34 15.60 -16.88 -27.15
N LEU A 35 16.41 -15.84 -27.24
CA LEU A 35 15.99 -14.45 -27.07
C LEU A 35 15.47 -13.87 -28.38
N SER A 36 14.45 -13.02 -28.30
CA SER A 36 14.00 -12.26 -29.47
C SER A 36 14.96 -11.10 -29.78
N GLN A 37 14.99 -10.66 -31.04
CA GLN A 37 15.80 -9.52 -31.48
C GLN A 37 15.53 -8.26 -30.62
N VAL A 38 14.27 -8.03 -30.25
CA VAL A 38 13.85 -6.88 -29.43
C VAL A 38 14.43 -6.98 -28.02
N GLU A 39 14.44 -8.17 -27.41
CA GLU A 39 15.04 -8.41 -26.10
C GLU A 39 16.55 -8.19 -26.11
N TRP A 40 17.22 -8.62 -27.17
CA TRP A 40 18.64 -8.39 -27.34
C TRP A 40 19.00 -6.90 -27.43
N GLU A 41 18.21 -6.12 -28.16
CA GLU A 41 18.38 -4.66 -28.21
C GLU A 41 18.17 -4.00 -26.84
N MET A 42 17.20 -4.48 -26.05
CA MET A 42 16.97 -3.98 -24.69
C MET A 42 18.16 -4.28 -23.77
N ILE A 43 18.73 -5.48 -23.85
CA ILE A 43 19.93 -5.89 -23.10
C ILE A 43 21.12 -4.99 -23.46
N LYS A 44 21.35 -4.76 -24.76
CA LYS A 44 22.43 -3.88 -25.25
C LYS A 44 22.25 -2.43 -24.81
N LYS A 45 21.03 -1.90 -24.87
CA LYS A 45 20.73 -0.53 -24.42
C LYS A 45 20.94 -0.34 -22.92
N ALA A 46 20.71 -1.39 -22.13
CA ALA A 46 20.81 -1.34 -20.68
C ALA A 46 22.19 -1.75 -20.12
N ASP A 47 23.15 -2.09 -20.99
CA ASP A 47 24.48 -2.59 -20.64
C ASP A 47 24.44 -3.71 -19.58
N MET A 48 23.51 -4.66 -19.76
CA MET A 48 23.29 -5.73 -18.80
C MET A 48 24.39 -6.80 -18.94
N SER A 49 25.00 -7.17 -17.81
CA SER A 49 26.03 -8.20 -17.80
C SER A 49 25.49 -9.59 -18.20
N LYS A 50 26.29 -10.36 -18.96
CA LYS A 50 25.93 -11.72 -19.38
C LYS A 50 25.60 -12.63 -18.19
N ALA A 51 26.32 -12.49 -17.07
CA ALA A 51 26.05 -13.24 -15.85
C ALA A 51 24.65 -12.98 -15.28
N LYS A 52 24.19 -11.72 -15.31
CA LYS A 52 22.86 -11.33 -14.86
C LYS A 52 21.77 -11.87 -15.80
N LEU A 53 22.01 -11.78 -17.11
CA LEU A 53 21.12 -12.35 -18.13
C LEU A 53 20.91 -13.85 -17.94
N HIS A 54 22.00 -14.61 -17.79
CA HIS A 54 21.92 -16.06 -17.54
C HIS A 54 21.16 -16.39 -16.25
N ASN A 55 21.34 -15.60 -15.20
CA ASN A 55 20.62 -15.81 -13.95
C ASN A 55 19.10 -15.59 -14.12
N LEU A 56 18.70 -14.52 -14.82
CA LEU A 56 17.28 -14.24 -15.12
C LEU A 56 16.64 -15.36 -15.94
N LEU A 57 17.33 -15.82 -16.99
CA LEU A 57 16.87 -16.93 -17.84
C LEU A 57 16.75 -18.24 -17.05
N LYS A 58 17.73 -18.53 -16.18
CA LYS A 58 17.69 -19.72 -15.30
C LYS A 58 16.48 -19.70 -14.35
N CYS A 59 16.07 -18.51 -13.92
CA CYS A 59 14.90 -18.33 -13.07
C CYS A 59 13.57 -18.23 -13.84
N GLY A 60 13.59 -18.44 -15.16
CA GLY A 60 12.39 -18.38 -16.01
C GLY A 60 11.78 -16.97 -16.09
N ILE A 61 12.57 -15.93 -15.84
CA ILE A 61 12.14 -14.54 -15.91
C ILE A 61 12.36 -14.05 -17.35
N SER A 62 11.29 -13.58 -17.99
CA SER A 62 11.42 -12.94 -19.31
C SER A 62 12.09 -11.57 -19.18
N ILE A 63 12.90 -11.22 -20.19
CA ILE A 63 13.63 -9.95 -20.20
C ILE A 63 12.66 -8.77 -20.28
N THR A 64 11.58 -8.93 -21.02
CA THR A 64 10.47 -7.97 -21.06
C THR A 64 9.83 -7.75 -19.70
N GLU A 65 9.60 -8.80 -18.90
CA GLU A 65 9.09 -8.69 -17.53
C GLU A 65 10.08 -7.96 -16.63
N TYR A 66 11.37 -8.32 -16.69
CA TYR A 66 12.41 -7.68 -15.88
C TYR A 66 12.49 -6.17 -16.15
N PHE A 67 12.48 -5.74 -17.42
CA PHE A 67 12.58 -4.32 -17.76
C PHE A 67 11.39 -3.46 -17.32
N LYS A 68 10.21 -4.07 -17.10
CA LYS A 68 9.07 -3.37 -16.49
C LYS A 68 9.33 -2.95 -15.03
N SER A 69 10.42 -3.43 -14.42
CA SER A 69 10.78 -3.12 -13.03
C SER A 69 9.67 -3.44 -12.01
N PRO A 70 9.04 -4.63 -12.05
CA PRO A 70 7.89 -4.96 -11.20
C PRO A 70 8.19 -4.85 -9.69
N TRP A 71 9.44 -5.06 -9.28
CA TRP A 71 9.87 -4.87 -7.89
C TRP A 71 9.60 -3.46 -7.35
N LYS A 72 9.62 -2.43 -8.21
CA LYS A 72 9.29 -1.05 -7.83
C LYS A 72 7.81 -0.92 -7.46
N GLU A 73 6.92 -1.61 -8.17
CA GLU A 73 5.49 -1.61 -7.86
C GLU A 73 5.19 -2.33 -6.54
N PHE A 74 6.00 -3.31 -6.18
CA PHE A 74 5.85 -4.08 -4.95
C PHE A 74 6.60 -3.47 -3.76
N GLY A 75 7.43 -2.45 -3.97
CA GLY A 75 8.23 -1.82 -2.92
C GLY A 75 9.36 -2.70 -2.36
N ILE A 76 9.78 -3.74 -3.10
CA ILE A 76 10.86 -4.66 -2.69
C ILE A 76 12.13 -4.41 -3.50
N SER A 77 13.26 -4.92 -3.00
CA SER A 77 14.52 -4.83 -3.73
C SER A 77 14.51 -5.73 -4.97
N GLU A 78 15.26 -5.34 -6.01
CA GLU A 78 15.41 -6.13 -7.23
C GLU A 78 15.93 -7.55 -6.93
N ASN A 79 16.95 -7.65 -6.08
CA ASN A 79 17.55 -8.93 -5.70
C ASN A 79 16.53 -9.85 -5.02
N GLU A 80 15.68 -9.30 -4.15
CA GLU A 80 14.64 -10.05 -3.47
C GLU A 80 13.55 -10.51 -4.45
N TRP A 81 13.16 -9.66 -5.40
CA TRP A 81 12.22 -10.04 -6.44
C TRP A 81 12.77 -11.18 -7.31
N VAL A 82 14.01 -11.06 -7.78
CA VAL A 82 14.67 -12.11 -8.57
C VAL A 82 14.75 -13.40 -7.76
N TYR A 83 15.19 -13.35 -6.50
CA TYR A 83 15.27 -14.50 -5.62
C TYR A 83 13.91 -15.23 -5.49
N ARG A 84 12.82 -14.49 -5.28
CA ARG A 84 11.47 -15.07 -5.16
C ARG A 84 10.97 -15.66 -6.48
N ARG A 85 11.26 -15.03 -7.62
CA ARG A 85 10.98 -15.60 -8.94
C ARG A 85 11.77 -16.89 -9.18
N CYS A 86 13.05 -16.94 -8.76
CA CYS A 86 13.85 -18.16 -8.81
C CYS A 86 13.30 -19.29 -7.93
N GLN A 87 12.58 -18.97 -6.86
CA GLN A 87 11.86 -19.95 -6.04
C GLN A 87 10.54 -20.44 -6.67
N GLY A 88 10.18 -19.93 -7.86
CA GLY A 88 8.97 -20.32 -8.57
C GLY A 88 7.73 -19.52 -8.17
N GLN A 89 7.85 -18.48 -7.34
CA GLN A 89 6.71 -17.61 -7.04
C GLN A 89 6.33 -16.80 -8.29
N SER A 90 5.04 -16.70 -8.59
CA SER A 90 4.57 -15.82 -9.65
C SER A 90 4.60 -14.36 -9.19
N SER A 91 4.70 -13.42 -10.14
CA SER A 91 4.62 -11.99 -9.83
C SER A 91 3.30 -11.59 -9.15
N ILE A 92 2.23 -12.38 -9.37
CA ILE A 92 0.92 -12.20 -8.71
C ILE A 92 0.98 -12.65 -7.25
N ASP A 93 1.66 -13.77 -6.96
CA ASP A 93 1.83 -14.26 -5.58
C ASP A 93 2.67 -13.31 -4.75
N ILE A 94 3.75 -12.78 -5.34
CA ILE A 94 4.60 -11.76 -4.70
C ILE A 94 3.77 -10.51 -4.39
N LYS A 95 2.99 -10.02 -5.37
CA LYS A 95 2.11 -8.87 -5.17
C LYS A 95 1.10 -9.12 -4.04
N THR A 96 0.43 -10.28 -4.06
CA THR A 96 -0.56 -10.63 -3.05
C THR A 96 0.08 -10.70 -1.66
N ARG A 97 1.26 -11.31 -1.54
CA ARG A 97 1.97 -11.42 -0.27
C ARG A 97 2.40 -10.06 0.27
N GLU A 98 2.99 -9.18 -0.54
CA GLU A 98 3.42 -7.86 -0.08
C GLU A 98 2.22 -6.95 0.24
N ASN A 99 1.14 -7.05 -0.54
CA ASN A 99 -0.11 -6.35 -0.23
C ASN A 99 -0.71 -6.87 1.09
N ASN A 100 -0.69 -8.19 1.31
CA ASN A 100 -1.15 -8.78 2.56
C ASN A 100 -0.22 -8.47 3.73
N GLN A 101 1.08 -8.31 3.53
CA GLN A 101 2.05 -8.00 4.59
C GLN A 101 1.94 -6.54 5.04
N SER A 102 1.69 -5.61 4.11
CA SER A 102 1.36 -4.21 4.44
C SER A 102 0.00 -4.06 5.14
N VAL A 103 -1.00 -4.86 4.74
CA VAL A 103 -2.28 -4.98 5.47
C VAL A 103 -2.05 -5.65 6.84
N SER A 104 -1.21 -6.67 6.91
CA SER A 104 -0.94 -7.41 8.15
C SER A 104 -0.24 -6.56 9.20
N ALA A 105 0.68 -5.68 8.78
CA ALA A 105 1.34 -4.72 9.66
C ALA A 105 0.36 -3.69 10.27
N ALA A 106 -0.72 -3.35 9.56
CA ALA A 106 -1.82 -2.53 10.10
C ALA A 106 -2.82 -3.36 10.95
N SER A 107 -2.82 -4.69 10.80
CA SER A 107 -3.84 -5.59 11.38
C SER A 107 -3.49 -6.23 12.72
N HIS A 108 -2.30 -5.97 13.28
CA HIS A 108 -1.81 -6.67 14.49
C HIS A 108 -2.56 -6.32 15.79
N ASP A 109 -3.66 -5.59 15.68
CA ASP A 109 -4.49 -5.12 16.79
C ASP A 109 -5.71 -6.04 16.99
N GLU A 110 -5.50 -7.36 17.00
CA GLU A 110 -6.53 -8.37 17.32
C GLU A 110 -7.21 -8.10 18.68
N TRP A 111 -6.47 -7.48 19.59
CA TRP A 111 -6.96 -7.04 20.91
C TRP A 111 -7.67 -5.68 20.89
N ALA A 112 -7.79 -5.01 19.75
CA ALA A 112 -8.44 -3.71 19.65
C ALA A 112 -9.95 -3.75 20.00
N PRO A 113 -10.74 -4.76 19.57
CA PRO A 113 -12.15 -4.84 19.95
C PRO A 113 -12.31 -5.04 21.47
N ILE A 114 -11.45 -5.87 22.07
CA ILE A 114 -11.46 -6.13 23.52
C ILE A 114 -11.07 -4.87 24.30
N ARG A 115 -10.01 -4.16 23.89
CA ARG A 115 -9.61 -2.89 24.53
C ARG A 115 -10.69 -1.82 24.41
N SER A 116 -11.37 -1.77 23.27
CA SER A 116 -12.43 -0.79 23.00
C SER A 116 -13.71 -1.08 23.78
N PHE A 117 -13.96 -2.35 24.13
CA PHE A 117 -15.03 -2.71 25.04
C PHE A 117 -14.83 -2.04 26.42
N PHE A 118 -13.62 -2.08 26.98
CA PHE A 118 -13.32 -1.50 28.30
C PHE A 118 -13.10 0.02 28.29
N LEU A 119 -12.67 0.56 27.16
CA LEU A 119 -12.33 1.97 26.99
C LEU A 119 -13.10 2.55 25.79
N PRO A 120 -14.41 2.80 25.93
CA PRO A 120 -15.21 3.34 24.85
C PRO A 120 -14.64 4.69 24.41
N GLY A 121 -14.39 4.83 23.10
CA GLY A 121 -13.98 6.09 22.45
C GLY A 121 -12.46 6.33 22.32
N VAL A 122 -11.60 5.72 23.14
CA VAL A 122 -10.13 5.95 23.09
C VAL A 122 -9.53 5.54 21.75
N SER A 123 -9.94 4.38 21.24
CA SER A 123 -9.51 3.83 19.95
C SER A 123 -10.02 4.62 18.74
N GLN A 124 -11.17 5.27 18.85
CA GLN A 124 -11.70 6.16 17.80
C GLN A 124 -10.92 7.48 17.72
N ILE A 125 -10.48 8.01 18.87
CA ILE A 125 -9.59 9.19 18.93
C ILE A 125 -8.25 8.87 18.25
N ALA A 126 -7.66 7.69 18.54
CA ALA A 126 -6.42 7.25 17.89
C ALA A 126 -6.55 7.13 16.36
N ARG A 127 -7.75 6.79 15.86
CA ARG A 127 -8.08 6.65 14.43
C ARG A 127 -8.57 7.93 13.76
N LYS A 128 -8.30 9.11 14.35
CA LYS A 128 -8.68 10.45 13.85
C LYS A 128 -10.20 10.69 13.74
N GLN A 129 -11.03 9.85 14.37
CA GLN A 129 -12.48 10.06 14.50
C GLN A 129 -12.81 10.71 15.85
N ALA A 130 -12.19 11.86 16.13
CA ALA A 130 -12.22 12.48 17.45
C ALA A 130 -13.65 12.77 17.94
N LEU A 131 -14.52 13.31 17.07
CA LEU A 131 -15.90 13.65 17.44
C LEU A 131 -16.66 12.42 17.97
N LYS A 132 -16.55 11.28 17.30
CA LYS A 132 -17.19 10.02 17.70
C LYS A 132 -16.63 9.52 19.03
N GLY A 133 -15.30 9.54 19.16
CA GLY A 133 -14.63 9.14 20.39
C GLY A 133 -15.03 9.98 21.60
N TRP A 134 -15.18 11.30 21.43
CA TRP A 134 -15.65 12.18 22.51
C TRP A 134 -17.10 11.90 22.90
N THR A 135 -17.99 11.63 21.94
CA THR A 135 -19.39 11.33 22.27
C THR A 135 -19.56 10.03 23.07
N MET A 136 -18.86 8.96 22.69
CA MET A 136 -18.88 7.69 23.43
C MET A 136 -18.25 7.84 24.81
N THR A 137 -17.07 8.45 24.90
CA THR A 137 -16.40 8.67 26.20
C THR A 137 -17.28 9.52 27.12
N GLY A 138 -17.92 10.57 26.58
CA GLY A 138 -18.83 11.43 27.32
C GLY A 138 -20.04 10.68 27.85
N LEU A 139 -20.66 9.81 27.03
CA LEU A 139 -21.80 8.99 27.45
C LEU A 139 -21.41 8.01 28.57
N ALA A 140 -20.29 7.31 28.41
CA ALA A 140 -19.78 6.39 29.41
C ALA A 140 -19.49 7.07 30.76
N LEU A 141 -18.81 8.23 30.73
CA LEU A 141 -18.52 9.02 31.93
C LEU A 141 -19.81 9.53 32.59
N LEU A 142 -20.78 9.98 31.81
CA LEU A 142 -22.08 10.44 32.31
C LEU A 142 -22.84 9.29 32.98
N SER A 143 -22.85 8.10 32.37
CA SER A 143 -23.50 6.91 32.96
C SER A 143 -22.86 6.48 34.27
N ILE A 144 -21.52 6.46 34.36
CA ILE A 144 -20.80 6.13 35.59
C ILE A 144 -21.04 7.20 36.66
N GLY A 145 -20.98 8.48 36.29
CA GLY A 145 -21.25 9.60 37.19
C GLY A 145 -22.66 9.59 37.74
N ALA A 146 -23.66 9.33 36.89
CA ALA A 146 -25.05 9.17 37.29
C ALA A 146 -25.21 7.97 38.25
N PHE A 147 -24.64 6.81 37.92
CA PHE A 147 -24.68 5.64 38.79
C PHE A 147 -24.09 5.93 40.17
N ALA A 148 -22.89 6.53 40.23
CA ALA A 148 -22.23 6.88 41.48
C ALA A 148 -23.04 7.90 42.30
N GLY A 149 -23.58 8.93 41.66
CA GLY A 149 -24.41 9.95 42.31
C GLY A 149 -25.70 9.38 42.90
N TYR A 150 -26.40 8.52 42.13
CA TYR A 150 -27.61 7.85 42.61
C TYR A 150 -27.31 6.84 43.72
N SER A 151 -26.24 6.04 43.57
CA SER A 151 -25.85 5.07 44.58
C SER A 151 -25.47 5.74 45.91
N ALA A 152 -24.76 6.87 45.86
CA ALA A 152 -24.41 7.65 47.05
C ALA A 152 -25.64 8.26 47.74
N SER A 153 -26.62 8.74 46.97
CA SER A 153 -27.80 9.41 47.51
C SER A 153 -28.86 8.44 48.04
N ALA A 154 -29.16 7.38 47.28
CA ALA A 154 -30.22 6.44 47.60
C ALA A 154 -29.77 5.27 48.49
N LYS A 155 -28.45 5.09 48.70
CA LYS A 155 -27.84 3.90 49.36
C LYS A 155 -28.34 2.56 48.81
N ALA A 156 -28.87 2.58 47.59
CA ALA A 156 -29.50 1.46 46.93
C ALA A 156 -28.86 1.26 45.56
N PHE A 157 -28.78 0.01 45.12
CA PHE A 157 -28.25 -0.34 43.82
C PHE A 157 -29.31 -0.08 42.75
N GLN A 158 -29.08 0.91 41.89
CA GLN A 158 -29.95 1.21 40.76
C GLN A 158 -29.23 0.88 39.45
N PRO A 159 -29.59 -0.21 38.76
CA PRO A 159 -28.87 -0.67 37.57
C PRO A 159 -29.17 0.16 36.31
N VAL A 160 -30.19 1.02 36.33
CA VAL A 160 -30.68 1.74 35.13
C VAL A 160 -29.57 2.49 34.39
N PRO A 161 -28.68 3.28 35.05
CA PRO A 161 -27.60 3.99 34.34
C PRO A 161 -26.54 3.04 33.74
N LEU A 162 -26.37 1.84 34.29
CA LEU A 162 -25.42 0.84 33.80
C LEU A 162 -25.89 0.20 32.48
N PHE A 163 -27.20 0.11 32.22
CA PHE A 163 -27.69 -0.39 30.93
C PHE A 163 -27.24 0.47 29.75
N PHE A 164 -27.18 1.80 29.94
CA PHE A 164 -26.67 2.72 28.93
C PHE A 164 -25.15 2.53 28.72
N LEU A 165 -24.41 2.32 29.81
CA LEU A 165 -22.97 2.06 29.75
C LEU A 165 -22.66 0.77 28.98
N VAL A 166 -23.35 -0.34 29.29
CA VAL A 166 -23.14 -1.63 28.62
C VAL A 166 -23.51 -1.53 27.14
N SER A 167 -24.58 -0.81 26.81
CA SER A 167 -24.99 -0.59 25.42
C SER A 167 -23.94 0.21 24.63
N ASP A 168 -23.35 1.24 25.25
CA ASP A 168 -22.27 2.04 24.65
C ASP A 168 -20.98 1.23 24.45
N MET A 169 -20.59 0.43 25.44
CA MET A 169 -19.43 -0.48 25.35
C MET A 169 -19.61 -1.51 24.24
N LEU A 170 -20.81 -2.10 24.13
CA LEU A 170 -21.13 -3.07 23.07
C LEU A 170 -21.11 -2.42 21.69
N TRP A 171 -21.70 -1.23 21.56
CA TRP A 171 -21.69 -0.47 20.31
C TRP A 171 -20.26 -0.09 19.88
N SER A 172 -19.42 0.35 20.83
CA SER A 172 -18.00 0.66 20.58
C SER A 172 -17.21 -0.57 20.12
N ALA A 173 -17.44 -1.72 20.76
CA ALA A 173 -16.79 -2.98 20.38
C ALA A 173 -17.20 -3.47 18.97
N ILE A 174 -18.50 -3.40 18.64
CA ILE A 174 -19.02 -3.78 17.32
C ILE A 174 -18.45 -2.86 16.24
N ASP A 175 -18.47 -1.55 16.46
CA ASP A 175 -17.98 -0.56 15.51
C ASP A 175 -16.51 -0.82 15.13
N ILE A 176 -15.68 -1.11 16.12
CA ILE A 176 -14.25 -1.39 15.91
C ILE A 176 -14.03 -2.78 15.36
N GLY A 177 -14.82 -3.78 15.76
CA GLY A 177 -14.79 -5.10 15.14
C GLY A 177 -15.05 -5.02 13.63
N ILE A 178 -16.08 -4.27 13.21
CA ILE A 178 -16.38 -4.04 11.79
C ILE A 178 -15.25 -3.28 11.11
N GLN A 179 -14.67 -2.28 11.78
CA GLN A 179 -13.58 -1.51 11.20
C GLN A 179 -12.31 -2.33 11.01
N VAL A 180 -11.92 -3.16 11.99
CA VAL A 180 -10.79 -4.09 11.90
C VAL A 180 -11.03 -5.10 10.78
N GLN A 181 -12.25 -5.65 10.66
CA GLN A 181 -12.59 -6.55 9.55
C GLN A 181 -12.52 -5.85 8.18
N ARG A 182 -12.87 -4.57 8.09
CA ARG A 182 -12.70 -3.79 6.85
C ARG A 182 -11.22 -3.56 6.54
N GLU A 183 -10.41 -3.23 7.54
CA GLU A 183 -8.97 -2.99 7.35
C GLU A 183 -8.22 -4.26 6.97
N GLN A 184 -8.64 -5.42 7.49
CA GLN A 184 -8.08 -6.73 7.16
C GLN A 184 -8.51 -7.26 5.78
N ASN A 185 -9.61 -6.75 5.21
CA ASN A 185 -10.10 -7.18 3.91
C ASN A 185 -9.52 -6.29 2.80
N PRO A 186 -8.61 -6.80 1.94
CA PRO A 186 -8.04 -6.02 0.83
C PRO A 186 -9.11 -5.57 -0.18
N ASP A 187 -10.24 -6.28 -0.26
CA ASP A 187 -11.38 -5.93 -1.10
C ASP A 187 -12.33 -4.89 -0.47
N ALA A 188 -12.20 -4.56 0.82
CA ALA A 188 -13.11 -3.63 1.49
C ALA A 188 -13.03 -2.21 0.90
N ALA A 189 -11.86 -1.80 0.41
CA ALA A 189 -11.67 -0.52 -0.27
C ALA A 189 -12.52 -0.38 -1.55
N ARG A 190 -12.88 -1.51 -2.19
CA ARG A 190 -13.76 -1.54 -3.36
C ARG A 190 -15.22 -1.21 -3.00
N PHE A 191 -15.62 -1.45 -1.76
CA PHE A 191 -16.98 -1.22 -1.27
C PHE A 191 -17.15 0.07 -0.46
N SER A 192 -16.06 0.71 -0.02
CA SER A 192 -16.11 1.97 0.75
C SER A 192 -16.12 3.23 -0.11
N ASN A 193 -15.67 3.15 -1.36
CA ASN A 193 -15.73 4.26 -2.31
C ASN A 193 -17.15 4.36 -2.89
N ASN A 194 -18.07 5.01 -2.15
CA ASN A 194 -19.18 5.83 -2.68
C ASN A 194 -20.34 6.13 -1.72
N VAL A 195 -20.25 5.89 -0.39
CA VAL A 195 -21.43 6.10 0.48
C VAL A 195 -21.44 7.43 1.25
N PHE A 196 -20.31 8.12 1.47
CA PHE A 196 -20.33 9.46 2.11
C PHE A 196 -19.32 10.43 1.50
N GLY A 197 -19.62 10.87 0.28
CA GLY A 197 -19.18 12.19 -0.19
C GLY A 197 -19.97 13.28 0.53
N THR A 198 -19.63 13.58 1.77
CA THR A 198 -20.13 14.78 2.47
C THR A 198 -18.95 15.53 3.09
N LYS A 199 -18.01 15.93 2.24
CA LYS A 199 -17.19 17.13 2.48
C LYS A 199 -18.06 18.36 2.20
N CYS A 200 -19.01 18.65 3.08
CA CYS A 200 -19.75 19.90 3.08
C CYS A 200 -20.53 20.00 4.40
N PHE A 201 -19.87 20.38 5.49
CA PHE A 201 -20.47 21.25 6.50
C PHE A 201 -19.41 21.66 7.53
N LEU A 202 -19.46 22.93 7.91
CA LEU A 202 -18.75 23.58 9.03
C LEU A 202 -17.29 23.99 8.78
N THR A 203 -17.10 24.82 7.76
CA THR A 203 -16.29 26.04 7.93
C THR A 203 -17.23 27.24 7.93
N ALA A 204 -17.98 27.41 9.01
CA ALA A 204 -18.63 28.68 9.33
C ALA A 204 -17.75 29.36 10.37
N THR A 205 -16.75 30.08 9.87
CA THR A 205 -16.00 31.08 10.63
C THR A 205 -16.97 32.15 11.11
N ILE A 206 -17.25 32.16 12.41
CA ILE A 206 -17.72 33.35 13.12
C ILE A 206 -16.48 34.24 13.29
N ASN A 207 -16.42 35.32 12.51
CA ASN A 207 -15.60 36.48 12.84
C ASN A 207 -16.49 37.47 13.59
N PHE A 208 -15.90 38.08 14.62
CA PHE A 208 -16.43 39.20 15.38
C PHE A 208 -16.92 40.36 14.50
#